data_AF-A0A212J4T6-F1
#
_entry.id   AF-A0A212J4T6-F1
#
_cell.length_a   1.000
_cell.length_b   1.000
_cell.length_c   1.000
_cell.angle_alpha   90.00
_cell.angle_beta   90.00
_cell.angle_gamma   90.00
#
_symmetry.space_group_name_H-M   'P 1'
#
loop_
_entity.id
_entity.type
_entity.pdbx_description
1 polymer ?
#
loop_
_entity_poly.entity_id
_entity_poly.type
_entity_poly.pdbx_seq_one_letter_code
_entity_poly.pdbx_strand_id
1 'polypeptide(L)'
;MRKFIDNFEEYAILVLFPVMVVVVLAATTARYTGFFSMFWGEEVARYTMVYLGYIGIALAMKRRAHIGVAVLTDMVKSKAGKRLVIIVQAAIILTFCGIISAFLFTIIGKQMVIGQTSPALMIPIWIAYAGVPLGMILLAVRTIQAYWGDWRRLDGEV
;
A
#
# COMPACT_ATOMS: atom_id res chain seq x y z
N MET A 1 -16.65 13.56 8.78
CA MET A 1 -15.46 12.78 9.18
C MET A 1 -15.39 11.36 8.59
N ARG A 2 -16.45 10.52 8.62
CA ARG A 2 -16.39 9.15 8.04
C ARG A 2 -15.91 9.08 6.58
N LYS A 3 -16.44 9.93 5.70
CA LYS A 3 -16.02 10.02 4.28
C LYS A 3 -14.53 10.35 4.08
N PHE A 4 -13.90 11.04 5.04
CA PHE A 4 -12.48 11.42 4.93
C PHE A 4 -11.58 10.23 5.26
N ILE A 5 -11.90 9.48 6.31
CA ILE A 5 -11.21 8.24 6.68
C ILE A 5 -11.42 7.17 5.60
N ASP A 6 -12.63 7.08 5.03
CA ASP A 6 -12.93 6.11 3.98
C ASP A 6 -12.18 6.36 2.66
N ASN A 7 -11.76 7.61 2.39
CA ASN A 7 -11.08 7.99 1.15
C ASN A 7 -9.62 8.41 1.35
N PHE A 8 -9.04 8.07 2.51
CA PHE A 8 -7.67 8.45 2.85
C PHE A 8 -6.64 8.07 1.77
N GLU A 9 -6.73 6.86 1.21
CA GLU A 9 -5.80 6.38 0.18
C GLU A 9 -5.90 7.20 -1.11
N GLU A 10 -7.11 7.62 -1.47
CA GLU A 10 -7.34 8.43 -2.67
C GLU A 10 -6.75 9.81 -2.51
N TYR A 11 -6.94 10.46 -1.36
CA TYR A 11 -6.32 11.75 -1.07
C TYR A 11 -4.79 11.64 -0.98
N ALA A 12 -4.28 10.58 -0.34
CA ALA A 12 -2.84 10.36 -0.24
C ALA A 12 -2.21 10.18 -1.64
N ILE A 13 -2.81 9.39 -2.52
CA ILE A 13 -2.33 9.21 -3.90
C ILE A 13 -2.47 10.51 -4.71
N LEU A 14 -3.59 11.23 -4.58
CA LEU A 14 -3.84 12.50 -5.26
C LEU A 14 -2.74 13.54 -4.96
N VAL A 15 -2.18 13.52 -3.75
CA VAL A 15 -1.11 14.44 -3.34
C VAL A 15 0.28 13.89 -3.66
N LEU A 16 0.56 12.64 -3.28
CA LEU A 16 1.89 12.05 -3.41
C LEU A 16 2.30 11.83 -4.87
N PHE A 17 1.35 11.48 -5.76
CA PHE A 17 1.67 11.20 -7.16
C PHE A 17 2.16 12.44 -7.92
N PRO A 18 1.43 13.58 -7.91
CA PRO A 18 1.94 14.80 -8.55
C PRO A 18 3.25 15.30 -7.94
N VAL A 19 3.42 15.21 -6.62
CA VAL A 19 4.67 15.57 -5.95
C VAL A 19 5.83 14.74 -6.48
N MET A 20 5.66 13.42 -6.56
CA MET A 20 6.67 12.52 -7.12
C MET A 20 7.00 12.88 -8.58
N VAL A 21 5.98 13.15 -9.41
CA VAL A 21 6.17 13.54 -10.81
C VAL A 21 6.98 14.82 -10.92
N VAL A 22 6.65 15.86 -10.15
CA VAL A 22 7.39 17.13 -10.16
C VAL A 22 8.83 16.93 -9.72
N VAL A 23 9.07 16.16 -8.66
CA VAL A 23 10.43 15.84 -8.18
C VAL A 23 11.24 15.10 -9.24
N VAL A 24 10.66 14.09 -9.88
CA VAL A 24 11.33 13.31 -10.93
C VAL A 24 11.65 14.17 -12.14
N LEU A 25 10.72 15.02 -12.59
CA LEU A 25 10.95 15.95 -13.69
C LEU A 25 12.07 16.92 -13.35
N ALA A 26 12.04 17.54 -12.17
CA ALA A 26 13.08 18.45 -11.72
C ALA A 26 14.46 17.76 -11.65
N ALA A 27 14.53 16.57 -11.07
CA ALA A 27 15.79 15.81 -10.95
C ALA A 27 16.36 15.39 -12.32
N THR A 28 15.47 15.02 -13.23
CA THR A 28 15.82 14.62 -14.60
C THR A 28 16.28 15.83 -15.40
N THR A 29 15.58 16.96 -15.33
CA THR A 29 16.02 18.22 -15.95
C THR A 29 17.37 18.67 -15.39
N ALA A 30 17.57 18.64 -14.08
CA ALA A 30 18.84 18.97 -13.43
C ALA A 30 20.00 18.14 -14.01
N ARG A 31 19.78 16.81 -14.13
CA ARG A 31 20.76 15.86 -14.64
C ARG A 31 21.17 16.13 -16.09
N TYR A 32 20.21 16.42 -16.97
CA TYR A 32 20.49 16.54 -18.41
C TYR A 32 20.88 17.96 -18.83
N THR A 33 20.42 18.99 -18.13
CA THR A 33 20.72 20.39 -18.46
C THR A 33 21.94 20.93 -17.74
N GLY A 34 22.28 20.38 -16.57
CA GLY A 34 23.38 20.88 -15.75
C GLY A 34 23.15 22.26 -15.15
N PHE A 35 21.96 22.87 -15.29
CA PHE A 35 21.65 24.19 -14.72
C PHE A 35 21.73 24.22 -13.18
N PHE A 36 21.46 23.08 -12.54
CA PHE A 36 21.57 22.88 -11.10
C PHE A 36 21.80 21.39 -10.79
N SER A 37 22.29 21.09 -9.59
CA SER A 37 22.48 19.69 -9.13
C SER A 37 21.41 19.31 -8.11
N MET A 38 20.67 18.24 -8.40
CA MET A 38 19.61 17.71 -7.54
C MET A 38 19.90 16.25 -7.16
N PHE A 39 20.99 16.05 -6.41
CA PHE A 39 21.50 14.72 -6.03
C PHE A 39 20.53 13.91 -5.14
N TRP A 40 19.62 14.57 -4.42
CA TRP A 40 18.64 13.94 -3.54
C TRP A 40 17.32 13.54 -4.23
N GLY A 41 17.06 14.04 -5.44
CA GLY A 41 15.76 13.89 -6.10
C GLY A 41 15.38 12.44 -6.37
N GLU A 42 16.37 11.60 -6.69
CA GLU A 42 16.16 10.16 -6.91
C GLU A 42 15.78 9.39 -5.64
N GLU A 43 16.31 9.79 -4.48
CA GLU A 43 15.95 9.18 -3.20
C GLU A 43 14.51 9.51 -2.84
N VAL A 44 14.12 10.79 -2.92
CA VAL A 44 12.75 11.23 -2.66
C VAL A 44 11.77 10.53 -3.60
N ALA A 45 12.07 10.51 -4.91
CA ALA A 45 11.21 9.85 -5.89
C ALA A 45 11.02 8.35 -5.55
N ARG A 46 12.10 7.64 -5.25
CA ARG A 46 12.06 6.22 -4.88
C ARG A 46 11.25 5.99 -3.61
N TYR A 47 11.47 6.80 -2.58
CA TYR A 47 10.77 6.65 -1.31
C TYR A 47 9.28 6.95 -1.49
N THR A 48 8.93 8.06 -2.14
CA THR A 48 7.52 8.37 -2.46
C THR A 48 6.87 7.27 -3.29
N MET A 49 7.57 6.69 -4.27
CA MET A 49 7.07 5.57 -5.08
C MET A 49 6.74 4.33 -4.24
N VAL A 50 7.57 3.99 -3.24
CA VAL A 50 7.30 2.90 -2.30
C VAL A 50 5.99 3.14 -1.56
N TYR A 51 5.83 4.32 -0.95
CA TYR A 51 4.58 4.70 -0.28
C TYR A 51 3.39 4.63 -1.22
N LEU A 52 3.53 5.16 -2.44
CA LEU A 52 2.47 5.20 -3.43
C LEU A 52 2.02 3.80 -3.87
N GLY A 53 2.97 2.89 -4.11
CA GLY A 53 2.69 1.51 -4.49
C GLY A 53 1.89 0.79 -3.42
N TYR A 54 2.32 0.90 -2.16
CA TYR A 54 1.67 0.24 -1.04
C TYR A 54 0.29 0.81 -0.69
N ILE A 55 0.12 2.14 -0.72
CA ILE A 55 -1.19 2.78 -0.58
C ILE A 55 -2.09 2.41 -1.78
N GLY A 56 -1.51 2.33 -2.98
CA GLY A 56 -2.19 1.91 -4.21
C GLY A 56 -2.78 0.50 -4.13
N ILE A 57 -2.07 -0.44 -3.51
CA ILE A 57 -2.58 -1.80 -3.28
C ILE A 57 -3.82 -1.77 -2.38
N ALA A 58 -3.80 -0.98 -1.30
CA ALA A 58 -4.97 -0.83 -0.42
C ALA A 58 -6.17 -0.19 -1.15
N LEU A 59 -5.92 0.81 -2.00
CA LEU A 59 -6.95 1.41 -2.84
C LEU A 59 -7.52 0.42 -3.88
N ALA A 60 -6.67 -0.40 -4.49
CA ALA A 60 -7.09 -1.43 -5.43
C ALA A 60 -8.02 -2.46 -4.76
N MET A 61 -7.69 -2.86 -3.52
CA MET A 61 -8.55 -3.71 -2.71
C MET A 61 -9.91 -3.07 -2.42
N LYS A 62 -9.93 -1.79 -2.01
CA LYS A 62 -11.16 -1.02 -1.78
C LYS A 62 -12.05 -0.97 -3.04
N ARG A 63 -11.44 -0.76 -4.22
CA ARG A 63 -12.15 -0.70 -5.51
C ARG A 63 -12.51 -2.07 -6.08
N ARG A 64 -12.23 -3.17 -5.37
CA ARG A 64 -12.43 -4.55 -5.84
C ARG A 64 -11.73 -4.83 -7.17
N ALA A 65 -10.66 -4.09 -7.46
CA ALA A 65 -9.79 -4.33 -8.61
C ALA A 65 -8.86 -5.53 -8.37
N HIS A 66 -8.99 -6.23 -7.24
CA HIS A 66 -8.33 -7.50 -6.98
C HIS A 66 -9.06 -8.62 -7.75
N ILE A 67 -8.86 -8.66 -9.07
CA ILE A 67 -9.61 -9.45 -10.08
C ILE A 67 -9.78 -10.93 -9.68
N GLY A 68 -8.79 -11.54 -9.03
CA GLY A 68 -8.85 -12.96 -8.65
C GLY A 68 -10.00 -13.34 -7.70
N VAL A 69 -10.49 -12.38 -6.91
CA VAL A 69 -11.53 -12.62 -5.89
C VAL A 69 -12.90 -12.84 -6.51
N ALA A 70 -13.29 -11.96 -7.44
CA ALA A 70 -14.61 -11.97 -8.06
C ALA A 70 -14.85 -13.25 -8.88
N VAL A 71 -13.85 -13.66 -9.68
CA VAL A 71 -13.96 -14.83 -10.55
C VAL A 71 -14.21 -16.10 -9.74
N LEU A 72 -13.46 -16.32 -8.65
CA LEU A 72 -13.62 -17.51 -7.80
C LEU A 72 -14.99 -17.53 -7.10
N THR A 73 -15.47 -16.38 -6.61
CA THR A 73 -16.79 -16.30 -5.97
C THR A 73 -17.95 -16.45 -6.95
N ASP A 74 -17.78 -16.03 -8.20
CA ASP A 74 -18.82 -16.12 -9.24
C ASP A 74 -18.96 -17.55 -9.80
N MET A 75 -17.89 -18.34 -9.79
CA MET A 75 -17.92 -19.75 -10.19
C MET A 75 -18.66 -20.65 -9.19
N VAL A 76 -18.79 -20.24 -7.93
CA VAL A 76 -19.40 -21.05 -6.86
C VAL A 76 -20.88 -20.70 -6.70
N LYS A 77 -21.76 -21.68 -6.96
CA LYS A 77 -23.22 -21.46 -6.90
C LYS A 77 -23.82 -21.54 -5.48
N SER A 78 -23.19 -22.28 -4.56
CA SER A 78 -23.73 -22.46 -3.20
C SER A 78 -23.35 -21.31 -2.26
N LYS A 79 -24.30 -20.84 -1.43
CA LYS A 79 -24.03 -19.80 -0.42
C LYS A 79 -22.90 -20.20 0.54
N ALA A 80 -22.88 -21.46 0.98
CA ALA A 80 -21.85 -21.99 1.85
C ALA A 80 -20.46 -21.99 1.18
N GLY A 81 -20.39 -22.35 -0.11
CA GLY A 81 -19.15 -22.30 -0.87
C GLY A 81 -18.63 -20.88 -1.06
N LYS A 82 -19.50 -19.90 -1.33
CA LYS A 82 -19.10 -18.48 -1.41
C LYS A 82 -18.52 -17.97 -0.08
N ARG A 83 -19.15 -18.33 1.05
CA ARG A 83 -18.63 -18.00 2.39
C ARG A 83 -17.25 -18.59 2.64
N LEU A 84 -17.05 -19.87 2.27
CA LEU A 84 -15.75 -20.53 2.41
C LEU A 84 -14.67 -19.83 1.58
N VAL A 85 -14.96 -19.50 0.33
CA VAL A 85 -14.03 -18.77 -0.55
C VAL A 85 -13.64 -17.42 0.05
N ILE A 86 -14.62 -16.66 0.55
CA ILE A 86 -14.38 -15.37 1.23
C ILE A 86 -13.44 -15.54 2.43
N ILE A 87 -13.70 -16.52 3.30
CA ILE A 87 -12.88 -16.78 4.49
C ILE A 87 -11.45 -17.16 4.10
N VAL A 88 -11.29 -18.10 3.17
CA VAL A 88 -9.97 -18.58 2.74
C VAL A 88 -9.15 -17.45 2.14
N GLN A 89 -9.75 -16.62 1.29
CA GLN A 89 -9.04 -15.49 0.69
C GLN A 89 -8.69 -14.42 1.73
N ALA A 90 -9.60 -14.09 2.63
CA ALA A 90 -9.32 -13.17 3.75
C ALA A 90 -8.15 -13.69 4.60
N ALA A 91 -8.15 -14.98 4.94
CA ALA A 91 -7.09 -15.62 5.71
C ALA A 91 -5.74 -15.55 4.99
N ILE A 92 -5.69 -15.83 3.68
CA ILE A 92 -4.45 -15.76 2.89
C ILE A 92 -3.89 -14.34 2.90
N ILE A 93 -4.73 -13.34 2.62
CA ILE A 93 -4.27 -11.94 2.52
C ILE A 93 -3.83 -11.41 3.88
N LEU A 94 -4.58 -11.70 4.95
CA LEU A 94 -4.22 -11.27 6.30
C LEU A 94 -2.94 -11.97 6.79
N THR A 95 -2.77 -13.27 6.47
CA THR A 95 -1.53 -13.99 6.78
C THR A 95 -0.35 -13.38 6.05
N PHE A 96 -0.49 -13.08 4.76
CA PHE A 96 0.54 -12.39 3.99
C PHE A 96 0.90 -11.03 4.60
N CYS A 97 -0.10 -10.22 4.96
CA CYS A 97 0.12 -8.93 5.63
C CYS A 97 0.89 -9.11 6.95
N GLY A 98 0.52 -10.10 7.75
CA GLY A 98 1.17 -10.42 9.03
C GLY A 98 2.63 -10.84 8.85
N ILE A 99 2.91 -11.77 7.93
CA ILE A 99 4.27 -12.24 7.63
C ILE A 99 5.15 -11.07 7.19
N ILE A 100 4.72 -10.31 6.18
CA ILE A 100 5.49 -9.18 5.65
C ILE A 100 5.75 -8.13 6.73
N SER A 101 4.74 -7.80 7.53
CA SER A 101 4.90 -6.84 8.63
C SER A 101 5.91 -7.32 9.67
N ALA A 102 5.87 -8.59 10.07
CA ALA A 102 6.80 -9.15 11.06
C ALA A 102 8.26 -9.12 10.60
N PHE A 103 8.52 -9.52 9.34
CA PHE A 103 9.86 -9.42 8.74
C PHE A 103 10.35 -7.97 8.70
N LEU A 104 9.48 -7.03 8.33
CA LEU A 104 9.85 -5.63 8.22
C LEU A 104 10.08 -4.94 9.54
N PHE A 105 9.31 -5.23 10.58
CA PHE A 105 9.60 -4.72 11.92
C PHE A 105 10.98 -5.16 12.40
N THR A 106 11.38 -6.39 12.07
CA THR A 106 12.74 -6.88 12.37
C THR A 106 13.81 -6.10 11.60
N ILE A 107 13.58 -5.83 10.31
CA ILE A 107 14.52 -5.04 9.48
C ILE A 107 14.62 -3.61 9.98
N ILE A 108 13.49 -2.94 10.19
CA ILE A 108 13.42 -1.56 10.71
C ILE A 108 14.10 -1.48 12.08
N GLY A 109 13.87 -2.44 12.97
CA GLY A 109 14.53 -2.53 14.27
C GLY A 109 16.07 -2.56 14.16
N LYS A 110 16.60 -3.45 13.30
CA LYS A 110 18.05 -3.52 13.04
C LYS A 110 18.59 -2.22 12.45
N GLN A 111 17.85 -1.62 11.52
CA GLN A 111 18.22 -0.36 10.87
C GLN A 111 18.31 0.82 11.84
N MET A 112 17.38 0.91 12.79
CA MET A 112 17.41 1.93 13.84
C MET A 112 18.62 1.79 14.77
N VAL A 113 19.02 0.55 15.11
CA VAL A 113 20.20 0.29 15.95
C VAL A 113 21.50 0.63 15.21
N ILE A 114 21.58 0.30 13.92
CA ILE A 114 22.76 0.58 13.08
C ILE A 114 22.89 2.09 12.80
N GLY A 115 21.79 2.85 12.85
CA GLY A 115 21.79 4.28 12.55
C GLY A 115 22.03 4.58 11.08
N GLN A 116 21.66 3.67 10.18
CA GLN A 116 21.92 3.80 8.74
C GLN A 116 21.13 4.98 8.15
N THR A 117 21.85 5.91 7.52
CA THR A 117 21.29 7.07 6.80
C THR A 117 21.37 6.87 5.29
N SER A 118 20.50 7.56 4.55
CA SER A 118 20.55 7.58 3.10
C SER A 118 21.75 8.38 2.59
N PRO A 119 22.39 7.98 1.48
CA PRO A 119 23.59 8.66 0.96
C PRO A 119 23.41 10.13 0.59
N ALA A 120 22.25 10.51 0.02
CA ALA A 120 22.02 11.87 -0.46
C ALA A 120 21.32 12.74 0.60
N LEU A 121 20.17 12.31 1.11
CA LEU A 121 19.37 13.08 2.05
C LEU A 121 19.89 13.01 3.49
N MET A 122 20.77 12.06 3.80
CA MET A 122 21.23 11.79 5.17
C MET A 122 20.09 11.55 6.16
N ILE A 123 18.93 11.12 5.67
CA ILE A 123 17.78 10.77 6.51
C ILE A 123 17.86 9.30 6.91
N PRO A 124 17.31 8.93 8.08
CA PRO A 124 17.28 7.53 8.48
C PRO A 124 16.53 6.67 7.47
N ILE A 125 17.18 5.60 6.99
CA ILE A 125 16.63 4.81 5.88
C ILE A 125 15.34 4.08 6.27
N TRP A 126 15.13 3.82 7.56
CA TRP A 126 13.92 3.18 8.08
C TRP A 126 12.64 3.93 7.71
N ILE A 127 12.70 5.25 7.47
CA ILE A 127 11.56 6.04 7.01
C ILE A 127 11.07 5.51 5.66
N ALA A 128 11.97 5.27 4.71
CA ALA A 128 11.60 4.69 3.42
C ALA A 128 10.97 3.30 3.56
N TYR A 129 11.51 2.48 4.47
CA TYR A 129 10.99 1.13 4.74
C TYR A 129 9.65 1.14 5.47
N ALA A 130 9.33 2.20 6.22
CA ALA A 130 8.07 2.34 6.94
C ALA A 130 6.83 2.45 6.02
N GLY A 131 7.03 2.78 4.73
CA GLY A 131 5.95 2.74 3.74
C GLY A 131 5.32 1.36 3.58
N VAL A 132 6.09 0.30 3.80
CA VAL A 132 5.60 -1.07 3.65
C VAL A 132 4.69 -1.54 4.80
N PRO A 133 5.06 -1.47 6.09
CA PRO A 133 4.14 -1.82 7.17
C PRO A 133 2.90 -0.93 7.16
N LEU A 134 3.03 0.35 6.80
CA LEU A 134 1.87 1.23 6.56
C LEU A 134 0.93 0.64 5.51
N GLY A 135 1.48 0.22 4.36
CA GLY A 135 0.76 -0.48 3.30
C GLY A 135 0.04 -1.74 3.76
N MET A 136 0.74 -2.60 4.51
CA MET A 136 0.19 -3.86 5.01
C MET A 136 -0.96 -3.63 5.99
N ILE A 137 -0.85 -2.63 6.86
CA ILE A 137 -1.92 -2.25 7.78
C ILE A 137 -3.15 -1.75 6.99
N LEU A 138 -2.94 -0.84 6.03
CA LEU A 138 -4.03 -0.34 5.18
C LEU A 138 -4.69 -1.47 4.39
N LEU A 139 -3.90 -2.36 3.78
CA LEU A 139 -4.40 -3.51 3.06
C LEU A 139 -5.20 -4.45 3.97
N ALA A 140 -4.71 -4.76 5.17
CA ALA A 140 -5.42 -5.60 6.13
C ALA A 140 -6.78 -5.00 6.52
N VAL A 141 -6.83 -3.69 6.80
CA VAL A 141 -8.08 -2.99 7.11
C VAL A 141 -9.05 -3.05 5.94
N ARG A 142 -8.60 -2.77 4.71
CA ARG A 142 -9.46 -2.81 3.51
C ARG A 142 -9.92 -4.21 3.15
N THR A 143 -9.09 -5.21 3.41
CA THR A 143 -9.42 -6.63 3.25
C THR A 143 -10.58 -7.00 4.17
N ILE A 144 -10.51 -6.65 5.45
CA ILE A 144 -11.58 -6.92 6.42
C ILE A 144 -12.87 -6.21 6.00
N GLN A 145 -12.79 -4.92 5.62
CA GLN A 145 -13.96 -4.15 5.18
C GLN A 145 -14.62 -4.74 3.92
N ALA A 146 -13.83 -5.14 2.93
CA ALA A 146 -14.33 -5.70 1.68
C ALA A 146 -15.09 -7.01 1.91
N TYR A 147 -14.47 -7.95 2.65
CA TYR A 147 -15.06 -9.26 2.91
C TYR A 147 -16.23 -9.19 3.90
N TRP A 148 -16.20 -8.27 4.86
CA TRP A 148 -17.37 -8.02 5.73
C TRP A 148 -18.58 -7.54 4.93
N GLY A 149 -18.35 -6.65 3.95
CA GLY A 149 -19.40 -6.22 3.02
C GLY A 149 -19.97 -7.37 2.19
N ASP A 150 -19.13 -8.28 1.72
CA ASP A 150 -19.58 -9.44 0.93
C ASP A 150 -20.35 -10.45 1.77
N TRP A 151 -19.93 -10.65 3.02
CA TRP A 151 -20.65 -11.49 3.96
C TRP A 151 -22.09 -11.01 4.17
N ARG A 152 -22.27 -9.71 4.43
CA ARG A 152 -23.61 -9.12 4.63
C ARG A 152 -24.49 -9.18 3.38
N ARG A 153 -23.89 -9.07 2.19
CA ARG A 153 -24.61 -9.26 0.91
C ARG A 153 -25.12 -10.69 0.73
N LEU A 154 -24.37 -11.70 1.17
CA LEU A 154 -24.81 -13.10 1.09
C LEU A 154 -25.97 -13.42 2.05
N ASP A 155 -26.03 -12.70 3.16
CA ASP A 155 -27.07 -12.81 4.20
C ASP A 155 -28.37 -12.08 3.81
N GLY A 156 -28.36 -11.30 2.73
CA GLY A 156 -29.54 -10.61 2.19
C GLY A 156 -29.90 -9.32 2.94
N GLU A 157 -28.96 -8.74 3.70
CA GLU A 157 -29.20 -7.51 4.46
C GLU A 157 -29.08 -6.22 3.62
N VAL A 158 -28.65 -6.32 2.35
CA VAL A 158 -28.54 -5.19 1.38
C VAL A 158 -28.75 -5.71 -0.04
#